data_AF-A0A2E0J1I2-F1
#
_entry.id   AF-A0A2E0J1I2-F1
#
_cell.length_a   1.000
_cell.length_b   1.000
_cell.length_c   1.000
_cell.angle_alpha   90.00
_cell.angle_beta   90.00
_cell.angle_gamma   90.00
#
_symmetry.space_group_name_H-M   'P 1'
#
loop_
_entity.id
_entity.type
_entity.pdbx_description
1 polymer ?
#
loop_
_entity_poly.entity_id
_entity_poly.type
_entity_poly.pdbx_seq_one_letter_code
_entity_poly.pdbx_strand_id
1 'polypeptide(L)'
;MRQGSLVMAMIWMAVLSLLLFWLPLFGPLIAGFVGGRTAGSASRGLLAAVLPAAVLCFVLIGAGTALAGLPLIGIIASASLFLLIVVQSLPLLVGALLGGLSV
;
A
#
# COMPACT_ATOMS: atom_id res chain seq x y z
N MET A 1 -19.51 3.53 -15.98
CA MET A 1 -18.52 3.27 -14.91
C MET A 1 -17.72 4.55 -14.72
N ARG A 2 -18.04 5.40 -13.73
CA ARG A 2 -17.24 6.62 -13.47
C ARG A 2 -15.91 6.15 -12.86
N GLN A 3 -14.82 6.31 -13.59
CA GLN A 3 -13.51 5.90 -13.10
C GLN A 3 -13.14 6.77 -11.91
N GLY A 4 -13.09 6.17 -10.71
CA GLY A 4 -12.54 6.82 -9.52
C GLY A 4 -11.08 7.21 -9.71
N SER A 5 -10.60 8.20 -8.97
CA SER A 5 -9.22 8.68 -9.06
C SER A 5 -8.29 7.81 -8.22
N LEU A 6 -7.33 7.14 -8.88
CA LEU A 6 -6.34 6.27 -8.23
C LEU A 6 -5.41 7.09 -7.31
N VAL A 7 -5.04 8.30 -7.73
CA VAL A 7 -4.24 9.23 -6.92
C VAL A 7 -4.98 9.61 -5.65
N MET A 8 -6.27 9.94 -5.76
CA MET A 8 -7.08 10.31 -4.59
C MET A 8 -7.25 9.12 -3.63
N ALA A 9 -7.37 7.90 -4.17
CA ALA A 9 -7.41 6.69 -3.37
C ALA A 9 -6.13 6.50 -2.55
N MET A 10 -4.95 6.67 -3.18
CA MET A 10 -3.66 6.59 -2.48
C MET A 10 -3.54 7.65 -1.37
N ILE A 11 -3.98 8.89 -1.63
CA ILE A 11 -3.96 9.97 -0.65
C ILE A 11 -4.83 9.61 0.55
N TRP A 12 -6.07 9.15 0.32
CA TRP A 12 -6.97 8.75 1.42
C TRP A 12 -6.42 7.59 2.22
N MET A 13 -5.83 6.58 1.57
CA MET A 13 -5.20 5.47 2.27
C MET A 13 -4.04 5.95 3.15
N ALA A 14 -3.20 6.86 2.66
CA ALA A 14 -2.08 7.41 3.43
C ALA A 14 -2.56 8.27 4.60
N VAL A 15 -3.46 9.22 4.37
CA VAL A 15 -3.99 10.13 5.39
C VAL A 15 -4.72 9.35 6.49
N LEU A 16 -5.58 8.40 6.12
CA LEU A 16 -6.32 7.59 7.10
C LEU A 16 -5.40 6.63 7.84
N SER A 17 -4.38 6.06 7.18
CA SER A 17 -3.40 5.22 7.89
C SER A 17 -2.58 6.06 8.88
N LEU A 18 -2.26 7.31 8.55
CA LEU A 18 -1.53 8.21 9.45
C LEU A 18 -2.42 8.72 10.60
N LEU A 19 -3.72 8.89 10.36
CA LEU A 19 -4.68 9.28 11.40
C LEU A 19 -5.03 8.11 12.32
N LEU A 20 -5.16 6.91 11.74
CA LEU A 20 -5.57 5.70 12.43
C LEU A 20 -4.41 4.76 12.75
N PHE A 21 -3.16 5.23 12.70
CA PHE A 21 -1.97 4.40 12.99
C PHE A 21 -1.98 3.78 14.39
N TRP A 22 -2.66 4.43 15.34
CA TRP A 22 -2.88 3.94 16.69
C TRP A 22 -3.70 2.64 16.77
N LEU A 23 -4.47 2.28 15.74
CA LEU A 23 -5.19 1.01 15.64
C LEU A 23 -4.56 0.12 14.55
N PRO A 24 -3.66 -0.81 14.90
CA PRO A 24 -2.86 -1.57 13.94
C PRO A 24 -3.67 -2.50 13.02
N LEU A 25 -4.90 -2.86 13.40
CA LEU A 25 -5.78 -3.72 12.59
C LEU A 25 -6.89 -2.93 11.90
N PHE A 26 -7.69 -2.19 12.68
CA PHE A 26 -8.86 -1.49 12.15
C PHE A 26 -8.50 -0.22 11.37
N GLY A 27 -7.40 0.46 11.72
CA GLY A 27 -6.96 1.66 11.03
C GLY A 27 -6.66 1.39 9.54
N PRO A 28 -5.76 0.44 9.23
CA PRO A 28 -5.46 0.06 7.85
C PRO A 28 -6.70 -0.50 7.13
N LEU A 29 -7.58 -1.24 7.81
CA LEU A 29 -8.84 -1.75 7.24
C LEU A 29 -9.76 -0.61 6.76
N ILE A 30 -9.98 0.41 7.59
CA ILE A 30 -10.83 1.55 7.26
C ILE A 30 -10.17 2.40 6.16
N ALA A 31 -8.86 2.63 6.27
CA ALA A 31 -8.09 3.34 5.26
C ALA A 31 -8.18 2.65 3.88
N GLY A 32 -8.00 1.33 3.87
CA GLY A 32 -8.19 0.48 2.70
C GLY A 32 -9.60 0.61 2.14
N PHE A 33 -10.63 0.51 2.99
CA PHE A 33 -12.03 0.59 2.57
C PHE A 33 -12.39 1.90 1.88
N VAL A 34 -12.01 3.04 2.47
CA VAL A 34 -12.26 4.36 1.87
C VAL A 34 -11.44 4.54 0.59
N GLY A 35 -10.18 4.10 0.59
CA GLY A 35 -9.34 4.13 -0.61
C GLY A 35 -9.88 3.26 -1.75
N GLY A 36 -10.37 2.06 -1.43
CA GLY A 36 -10.96 1.12 -2.38
C GLY A 36 -12.21 1.68 -3.06
N ARG A 37 -13.12 2.29 -2.27
CA ARG A 37 -14.27 3.02 -2.83
C ARG A 37 -13.85 4.17 -3.73
N THR A 38 -12.83 4.93 -3.31
CA THR A 38 -12.31 6.07 -4.07
C THR A 38 -11.68 5.64 -5.40
N ALA A 39 -11.11 4.44 -5.48
CA ALA A 39 -10.55 3.87 -6.70
C ALA A 39 -11.63 3.43 -7.71
N GLY A 40 -12.86 3.17 -7.25
CA GLY A 40 -14.03 2.87 -8.07
C GLY A 40 -14.06 1.46 -8.67
N SER A 41 -13.16 0.57 -8.28
CA SER A 41 -13.24 -0.87 -8.53
C SER A 41 -12.32 -1.65 -7.59
N ALA A 42 -12.64 -2.92 -7.30
CA ALA A 42 -11.84 -3.78 -6.45
C ALA A 42 -10.39 -3.97 -6.94
N SER A 43 -10.21 -4.17 -8.25
CA SER A 43 -8.88 -4.34 -8.86
C SER A 43 -8.03 -3.06 -8.74
N ARG A 44 -8.63 -1.88 -8.95
CA ARG A 44 -7.93 -0.60 -8.82
C ARG A 44 -7.63 -0.26 -7.35
N GLY A 45 -8.52 -0.64 -6.43
CA GLY A 45 -8.31 -0.51 -4.98
C GLY A 45 -7.12 -1.35 -4.50
N LEU A 46 -7.04 -2.61 -4.92
CA LEU A 46 -5.89 -3.48 -4.65
C LEU A 46 -4.58 -2.93 -5.23
N LEU A 47 -4.62 -2.49 -6.49
CA LEU A 47 -3.44 -1.88 -7.12
C LEU A 47 -2.98 -0.63 -6.36
N ALA A 48 -3.91 0.24 -5.95
CA ALA A 48 -3.62 1.43 -5.17
C ALA A 48 -3.04 1.12 -3.78
N ALA A 49 -3.42 -0.01 -3.18
CA ALA A 49 -2.90 -0.47 -1.89
C ALA A 49 -1.45 -1.00 -1.98
N VAL A 50 -1.10 -1.70 -3.07
CA VAL A 50 0.24 -2.31 -3.24
C VAL A 50 1.25 -1.36 -3.85
N LEU A 51 0.82 -0.44 -4.72
CA LEU A 51 1.67 0.52 -5.42
C LEU A 51 2.65 1.28 -4.50
N PRO A 52 2.22 1.86 -3.36
CA PRO A 52 3.11 2.55 -2.44
C PRO A 52 4.23 1.66 -1.91
N ALA A 53 3.91 0.40 -1.55
CA ALA A 53 4.89 -0.56 -1.05
C ALA A 53 5.89 -0.97 -2.15
N ALA A 54 5.41 -1.14 -3.38
CA ALA A 54 6.28 -1.46 -4.52
C ALA A 54 7.25 -0.30 -4.84
N VAL A 55 6.76 0.95 -4.85
CA VAL A 55 7.60 2.14 -5.05
C VAL A 55 8.65 2.24 -3.95
N LEU A 56 8.26 2.06 -2.69
CA LEU A 56 9.19 2.05 -1.56
C LEU A 56 10.26 0.97 -1.71
N CYS A 57 9.89 -0.24 -2.15
CA CYS A 57 10.84 -1.32 -2.40
C CYS A 57 11.93 -0.92 -3.41
N PHE A 58 11.56 -0.34 -4.55
CA PHE A 58 12.54 0.11 -5.55
C PHE A 58 13.47 1.20 -5.02
N VAL A 59 12.93 2.16 -4.26
CA VAL A 59 13.73 3.21 -3.62
C VAL A 59 14.72 2.60 -2.63
N LEU A 60 14.29 1.63 -1.83
CA LEU A 60 15.13 0.95 -0.85
C LEU A 60 16.21 0.09 -1.50
N ILE A 61 15.97 -0.50 -2.68
CA ILE A 61 17.02 -1.20 -3.44
C ILE A 61 18.11 -0.18 -3.79
N GLY A 62 17.75 0.94 -4.42
CA GLY A 62 18.71 1.99 -4.79
C GLY A 62 19.51 2.51 -3.57
N ALA A 63 18.81 2.83 -2.48
CA ALA A 63 19.46 3.29 -1.25
C ALA A 63 20.34 2.20 -0.60
N GLY A 64 19.81 0.99 -0.42
CA GLY A 64 20.52 -0.12 0.21
C GLY A 64 21.76 -0.53 -0.57
N THR A 65 21.68 -0.55 -1.90
CA THR A 65 22.84 -0.81 -2.77
C THR A 65 23.88 0.30 -2.70
N ALA A 66 23.47 1.57 -2.68
CA ALA A 66 24.37 2.72 -2.54
C ALA A 66 25.07 2.76 -1.17
N LEU A 67 24.38 2.45 -0.08
CA LEU A 67 24.94 2.46 1.28
C LEU A 67 25.82 1.23 1.57
N ALA A 68 25.40 0.04 1.13
CA ALA A 68 26.14 -1.19 1.40
C ALA A 68 27.31 -1.43 0.42
N GLY A 69 27.34 -0.71 -0.70
CA GLY A 69 28.32 -0.89 -1.78
C GLY A 69 28.18 -2.22 -2.54
N LEU A 70 27.18 -3.04 -2.20
CA LEU A 70 26.96 -4.38 -2.75
C LEU A 70 25.51 -4.52 -3.25
N PRO A 71 25.30 -4.62 -4.58
CA PRO A 71 23.96 -4.66 -5.16
C PRO A 71 23.05 -5.77 -4.61
N LEU A 72 23.64 -6.94 -4.34
CA LEU A 72 22.91 -8.10 -3.86
C LEU A 72 22.29 -7.87 -2.47
N ILE A 73 23.00 -7.15 -1.58
CA ILE A 73 22.52 -6.87 -0.21
C ILE A 73 21.32 -5.94 -0.26
N GLY A 74 21.39 -4.88 -1.07
CA GLY A 74 20.28 -3.95 -1.23
C GLY A 74 19.01 -4.62 -1.77
N ILE A 75 19.16 -5.55 -2.72
CA ILE A 75 18.04 -6.32 -3.28
C ILE A 75 17.42 -7.23 -2.21
N ILE A 76 18.22 -8.04 -1.51
CA ILE A 76 17.73 -8.99 -0.51
C ILE A 76 17.03 -8.24 0.63
N ALA A 77 17.67 -7.21 1.20
CA ALA A 77 17.11 -6.45 2.30
C ALA A 77 15.76 -5.79 1.94
N SER A 78 15.68 -5.21 0.74
CA SER A 78 14.46 -4.54 0.27
C SER A 78 13.34 -5.52 -0.06
N ALA A 79 13.68 -6.68 -0.65
CA ALA A 79 12.70 -7.73 -0.92
C ALA A 79 12.10 -8.30 0.37
N SER A 80 12.91 -8.54 1.40
CA SER A 80 12.43 -8.97 2.71
C SER A 80 11.51 -7.93 3.35
N LEU A 81 11.87 -6.64 3.30
CA LEU A 81 11.04 -5.55 3.82
C LEU A 81 9.72 -5.42 3.05
N PHE A 82 9.75 -5.55 1.72
CA PHE A 82 8.53 -5.52 0.90
C PHE A 82 7.56 -6.63 1.28
N LEU A 83 8.04 -7.87 1.45
CA LEU A 83 7.18 -8.98 1.88
C LEU A 83 6.57 -8.72 3.27
N LEU A 84 7.37 -8.21 4.21
CA LEU A 84 6.86 -7.83 5.54
C LEU A 84 5.76 -6.77 5.45
N ILE A 85 5.96 -5.72 4.65
CA ILE A 85 4.97 -4.66 4.46
C ILE A 85 3.69 -5.21 3.84
N VAL A 86 3.78 -6.08 2.83
CA VAL A 86 2.60 -6.69 2.18
C VAL A 86 1.83 -7.57 3.17
N VAL A 87 2.53 -8.42 3.93
CA VAL A 87 1.91 -9.30 4.94
C VAL A 87 1.24 -8.48 6.06
N GLN A 88 1.88 -7.41 6.51
CA GLN A 88 1.31 -6.54 7.53
C GLN A 88 0.16 -5.68 6.99
N SER A 89 0.11 -5.46 5.67
CA SER A 89 -0.94 -4.71 4.98
C SER A 89 -2.17 -5.55 4.60
N LEU A 90 -2.26 -6.81 5.04
CA LEU A 90 -3.45 -7.64 4.80
C LEU A 90 -4.77 -6.96 5.19
N PRO A 91 -4.90 -6.28 6.35
CA PRO A 91 -6.13 -5.58 6.69
C PRO A 91 -6.46 -4.47 5.68
N LEU A 92 -5.44 -3.75 5.20
CA LEU A 92 -5.60 -2.69 4.19
C LEU A 92 -6.03 -3.25 2.83
N LEU A 93 -5.46 -4.38 2.41
CA LEU A 93 -5.84 -5.08 1.18
C LEU A 93 -7.29 -5.59 1.23
N VAL A 94 -7.69 -6.18 2.36
CA VAL A 94 -9.07 -6.62 2.59
C VAL A 94 -10.02 -5.43 2.58
N GLY A 95 -9.67 -4.34 3.26
CA GLY A 95 -10.42 -3.10 3.23
C GLY A 95 -10.60 -2.58 1.80
N ALA A 96 -9.50 -2.46 1.05
CA ALA A 96 -9.50 -1.98 -0.33
C ALA A 96 -10.36 -2.82 -1.28
N LEU A 97 -10.35 -4.14 -1.11
CA LEU A 97 -11.24 -5.06 -1.83
C LEU A 97 -12.71 -4.77 -1.52
N LEU A 98 -13.08 -4.79 -0.25
CA LEU A 98 -14.47 -4.58 0.19
C LEU A 98 -14.98 -3.20 -0.22
N GLY A 99 -14.13 -2.18 -0.11
CA GLY A 99 -14.42 -0.82 -0.53
C GLY A 99 -14.66 -0.74 -2.03
N GLY A 100 -13.77 -1.32 -2.83
CA GLY A 100 -13.86 -1.29 -4.29
C GLY A 100 -14.98 -2.15 -4.89
N LEU A 101 -15.48 -3.16 -4.15
CA LEU A 101 -16.67 -3.95 -4.53
C LEU A 101 -17.99 -3.23 -4.20
N SER A 102 -17.97 -2.25 -3.29
CA SER A 102 -19.16 -1.52 -2.84
C SER A 102 -19.57 -0.34 -3.72
N VAL A 103 -18.93 -0.17 -4.90
CA VAL A 103 -19.11 0.94 -5.86
C VAL A 103 -19.48 0.38 -7.22
#